data_AF-A0A972AR19-F1
#
_entry.id   AF-A0A972AR19-F1
#
_cell.length_a   1.000
_cell.length_b   1.000
_cell.length_c   1.000
_cell.angle_alpha   90.00
_cell.angle_beta   90.00
_cell.angle_gamma   90.00
#
_symmetry.space_group_name_H-M   'P 1'
#
loop_
_entity.id
_entity.type
_entity.pdbx_description
1 polymer ?
#
loop_
_entity_poly.entity_id
_entity_poly.type
_entity_poly.pdbx_seq_one_letter_code
_entity_poly.pdbx_strand_id
1 'polypeptide(L)'
;MRTFQKVMTFLLSFIVLLVSYGVSFIRTDEPEVFAIPAMTAAQWNGTNLYVNGKTTLIKVEEGEPLIQALYPTFAFSDELIIKIGDTSSKAFNYYGLSLQSSKPLKGKITYGILGTSYTEEFFIEQSDEPLDFFSFIDGYFKKHKGSNISKLSFENLGGGQAELVINGVAFYNRKVLKDTVFVSGSDYKIGVSLKWGGSFSYLECLNTNVQAVRTNDKVIVGVDSLEKYGGKLITNEVNLINRNDTGRVIQQSYYGTVGENDDYELGEFMGNQWGYNPVQGGNQFNDASKIVDVKIGANSIYIKCRPLDWAKPADCITPSYMEATYTLVNSFVKVDCRFMDYSGWQSIVRGQELPAFYAVEPLNSFRYYGGDAPWMNDSTIKREDALIFWPDAGYPYFTATEYWCAWTNTEADGFGVGLYVPGINDMLAGVHDRGGIIGDDPSTSGPTTYVAAVKSLAIKSFKPLEYSYLVAAGKVSGIRQTFVQNKDVIDNSAMLAY
;
A
#
# COMPACT_ATOMS: atom_id res chain seq x y z
N MET A 1 -66.15 -10.81 -27.72
CA MET A 1 -65.49 -11.67 -26.70
C MET A 1 -64.00 -11.91 -26.94
N ARG A 2 -63.51 -12.15 -28.18
CA ARG A 2 -62.06 -12.36 -28.45
C ARG A 2 -61.17 -11.11 -28.32
N THR A 3 -61.73 -9.91 -28.40
CA THR A 3 -61.01 -8.64 -28.24
C THR A 3 -60.76 -8.29 -26.78
N PHE A 4 -61.66 -8.68 -25.87
CA PHE A 4 -61.54 -8.37 -24.44
C PHE A 4 -60.48 -9.24 -23.74
N GLN A 5 -60.32 -10.50 -24.16
CA GLN A 5 -59.23 -11.36 -23.67
C GLN A 5 -57.85 -10.86 -24.08
N LYS A 6 -57.67 -10.31 -25.29
CA LYS A 6 -56.37 -9.78 -25.74
C LYS A 6 -55.93 -8.52 -24.99
N VAL A 7 -56.88 -7.67 -24.59
CA VAL A 7 -56.59 -6.46 -23.80
C VAL A 7 -56.22 -6.83 -22.36
N MET A 8 -56.84 -7.85 -21.78
CA MET A 8 -56.55 -8.29 -20.41
C MET A 8 -55.20 -9.02 -20.30
N THR A 9 -54.77 -9.78 -21.31
CA THR A 9 -53.43 -10.38 -21.35
C THR A 9 -52.34 -9.31 -21.55
N PHE A 10 -52.62 -8.23 -22.29
CA PHE A 10 -51.68 -7.13 -22.47
C PHE A 10 -51.52 -6.32 -21.17
N LEU A 11 -52.60 -6.06 -20.43
CA LEU A 11 -52.53 -5.37 -19.14
C LEU A 11 -51.84 -6.19 -18.04
N LEU A 12 -52.03 -7.52 -17.98
CA LEU A 12 -51.28 -8.37 -17.05
C LEU A 12 -49.78 -8.44 -17.41
N SER A 13 -49.44 -8.44 -18.70
CA SER A 13 -48.03 -8.44 -19.14
C SER A 13 -47.34 -7.11 -18.85
N PHE A 14 -48.08 -5.99 -18.90
CA PHE A 14 -47.56 -4.67 -18.58
C PHE A 14 -47.35 -4.46 -17.07
N ILE A 15 -48.18 -5.10 -16.23
CA ILE A 15 -48.02 -5.06 -14.76
C ILE A 15 -46.86 -5.96 -14.31
N VAL A 16 -46.61 -7.10 -14.95
CA VAL A 16 -45.44 -7.96 -14.65
C VAL A 16 -44.11 -7.33 -15.12
N LEU A 17 -44.13 -6.49 -16.16
CA LEU A 17 -42.97 -5.68 -16.58
C LEU A 17 -42.71 -4.47 -15.68
N LEU A 18 -43.71 -3.96 -14.96
CA LEU A 18 -43.52 -2.89 -13.98
C LEU A 18 -43.13 -3.39 -12.58
N VAL A 19 -43.44 -4.65 -12.24
CA VAL A 19 -43.01 -5.28 -10.98
C VAL A 19 -41.58 -5.86 -11.05
N SER A 20 -41.00 -5.99 -12.25
CA SER A 20 -39.58 -6.35 -12.44
C SER A 20 -38.65 -5.14 -12.56
N TYR A 21 -39.19 -3.91 -12.47
CA TYR A 21 -38.44 -2.64 -12.35
C TYR A 21 -38.59 -1.99 -10.95
N GLY A 22 -38.80 -2.83 -9.94
CA GLY A 22 -38.71 -2.44 -8.53
C GLY A 22 -37.26 -2.24 -8.10
N VAL A 23 -36.80 -1.00 -8.18
CA VAL A 23 -35.68 -0.44 -7.40
C VAL A 23 -34.29 -1.00 -7.74
N SER A 24 -33.74 -0.59 -8.88
CA SER A 24 -32.32 -0.21 -8.87
C SER A 24 -32.28 1.28 -8.55
N PHE A 25 -32.12 1.61 -7.26
CA PHE A 25 -31.64 2.94 -6.92
C PHE A 25 -30.38 3.16 -7.73
N ILE A 26 -30.40 4.18 -8.59
CA ILE A 26 -29.20 4.71 -9.22
C ILE A 26 -28.25 5.06 -8.06
N ARG A 27 -27.34 4.13 -7.75
CA ARG A 27 -26.20 4.39 -6.88
C ARG A 27 -25.25 5.22 -7.73
N THR A 28 -25.45 6.52 -7.71
CA THR A 28 -24.42 7.44 -8.16
C THR A 28 -23.23 7.24 -7.24
N ASP A 29 -22.11 6.78 -7.81
CA ASP A 29 -20.81 6.89 -7.14
C ASP A 29 -20.67 8.35 -6.67
N GLU A 30 -20.26 8.54 -5.41
CA GLU A 30 -20.08 9.86 -4.85
C GLU A 30 -18.81 10.51 -5.41
N PRO A 31 -18.75 11.85 -5.51
CA PRO A 31 -17.53 12.54 -5.93
C PRO A 31 -16.34 12.15 -5.03
N GLU A 32 -15.12 12.12 -5.58
CA GLU A 32 -13.91 11.67 -4.85
C GLU A 32 -13.43 12.61 -3.72
N VAL A 33 -14.25 13.60 -3.34
CA VAL A 33 -14.00 14.47 -2.18
C VAL A 33 -14.85 13.97 -1.02
N PHE A 34 -14.22 13.24 -0.10
CA PHE A 34 -14.84 12.71 1.11
C PHE A 34 -14.48 13.59 2.30
N ALA A 35 -15.48 14.17 2.96
CA ALA A 35 -15.30 14.98 4.16
C ALA A 35 -16.18 14.41 5.27
N ILE A 36 -15.61 14.23 6.46
CA ILE A 36 -16.32 13.70 7.63
C ILE A 36 -16.99 14.89 8.33
N PRO A 37 -18.34 14.99 8.34
CA PRO A 37 -19.00 16.05 9.08
C PRO A 37 -18.72 15.87 10.57
N ALA A 38 -18.17 16.90 11.20
CA ALA A 38 -17.90 16.90 12.63
C ALA A 38 -19.06 17.53 13.40
N MET A 39 -19.30 17.03 14.62
CA MET A 39 -20.19 17.65 15.58
C MET A 39 -19.67 19.05 15.94
N THR A 40 -20.56 20.04 16.03
CA THR A 40 -20.16 21.36 16.55
C THR A 40 -20.11 21.31 18.08
N ALA A 41 -19.23 22.13 18.69
CA ALA A 41 -19.10 22.21 20.14
C ALA A 41 -20.46 22.42 20.85
N ALA A 42 -20.62 21.82 22.03
CA ALA A 42 -21.79 21.92 22.91
C ALA A 42 -23.10 21.25 22.42
N GLN A 43 -23.04 20.37 21.40
CA GLN A 43 -24.16 19.48 21.03
C GLN A 43 -24.12 18.12 21.75
N TRP A 44 -23.01 17.81 22.42
CA TRP A 44 -22.82 16.59 23.18
C TRP A 44 -23.62 16.60 24.48
N ASN A 45 -24.28 15.48 24.79
CA ASN A 45 -25.08 15.31 26.02
C ASN A 45 -24.90 13.93 26.68
N GLY A 46 -23.89 13.15 26.28
CA GLY A 46 -23.66 11.79 26.78
C GLY A 46 -24.30 10.68 25.96
N THR A 47 -25.24 10.99 25.06
CA THR A 47 -26.15 9.98 24.48
C THR A 47 -26.22 9.97 22.96
N ASN A 48 -25.38 10.75 22.27
CA ASN A 48 -25.44 10.85 20.82
C ASN A 48 -24.08 10.98 20.13
N LEU A 49 -23.97 10.46 18.91
CA LEU A 49 -22.85 10.70 17.99
C LEU A 49 -23.35 11.43 16.74
N TYR A 50 -22.41 12.03 16.00
CA TYR A 50 -22.70 12.66 14.72
C TYR A 50 -22.33 11.72 13.58
N VAL A 51 -23.34 11.19 12.90
CA VAL A 51 -23.22 10.19 11.84
C VAL A 51 -23.82 10.75 10.56
N ASN A 52 -23.03 10.84 9.48
CA ASN A 52 -23.46 11.42 8.19
C ASN A 52 -24.11 12.80 8.33
N GLY A 53 -23.59 13.65 9.22
CA GLY A 53 -24.15 14.98 9.44
C GLY A 53 -25.45 15.00 10.24
N LYS A 54 -25.79 13.93 10.96
CA LYS A 54 -27.00 13.83 11.78
C LYS A 54 -26.70 13.28 13.16
N THR A 55 -27.43 13.79 14.16
CA THR A 55 -27.41 13.23 15.51
C THR A 55 -28.02 11.84 15.52
N THR A 56 -27.27 10.86 15.99
CA THR A 56 -27.71 9.47 16.15
C THR A 56 -27.55 9.06 17.61
N LEU A 57 -28.61 8.48 18.19
CA LEU A 57 -28.58 7.99 19.56
C LEU A 57 -27.59 6.83 19.70
N ILE A 58 -26.90 6.81 20.83
CA ILE A 58 -26.01 5.73 21.21
C ILE A 58 -26.36 5.19 22.60
N LYS A 59 -25.90 3.98 22.87
CA LYS A 59 -25.85 3.41 24.22
C LYS A 59 -24.42 2.96 24.48
N VAL A 60 -23.81 3.48 25.53
CA VAL A 60 -22.50 3.01 26.02
C VAL A 60 -22.75 1.76 26.88
N GLU A 61 -22.10 0.66 26.53
CA GLU A 61 -22.16 -0.60 27.29
C GLU A 61 -20.95 -0.76 28.21
N GLU A 62 -19.78 -0.29 27.79
CA GLU A 62 -18.54 -0.27 28.56
C GLU A 62 -17.83 1.07 28.35
N GLY A 63 -17.15 1.57 29.39
CA GLY A 63 -16.55 2.91 29.44
C GLY A 63 -17.53 4.01 29.92
N GLU A 64 -17.01 5.22 30.10
CA GLU A 64 -17.76 6.34 30.68
C GLU A 64 -17.87 7.54 29.73
N PRO A 65 -19.08 7.99 29.35
CA PRO A 65 -19.25 9.23 28.60
C PRO A 65 -18.98 10.47 29.49
N LEU A 66 -18.06 11.33 29.07
CA LEU A 66 -17.73 12.57 29.78
C LEU A 66 -18.70 13.69 29.38
N ILE A 67 -19.84 13.79 30.06
CA ILE A 67 -20.94 14.69 29.70
C ILE A 67 -20.61 16.19 29.79
N GLN A 68 -19.52 16.57 30.47
CA GLN A 68 -19.07 17.96 30.60
C GLN A 68 -18.16 18.39 29.44
N ALA A 69 -17.74 17.47 28.57
CA ALA A 69 -16.90 17.77 27.43
C ALA A 69 -17.64 18.54 26.34
N LEU A 70 -16.91 19.25 25.48
CA LEU A 70 -17.50 20.01 24.37
C LEU A 70 -17.92 19.11 23.19
N TYR A 71 -17.29 17.95 23.07
CA TYR A 71 -17.47 16.98 21.99
C TYR A 71 -17.74 15.58 22.57
N PRO A 72 -18.25 14.62 21.78
CA PRO A 72 -18.48 13.25 22.23
C PRO A 72 -17.20 12.60 22.74
N THR A 73 -17.03 12.59 24.05
CA THR A 73 -15.80 12.20 24.73
C THR A 73 -16.09 11.06 25.70
N PHE A 74 -15.20 10.08 25.72
CA PHE A 74 -15.34 8.86 26.50
C PHE A 74 -14.02 8.56 27.24
N ALA A 75 -14.12 8.12 28.49
CA ALA A 75 -12.99 7.65 29.28
C ALA A 75 -13.13 6.15 29.55
N PHE A 76 -12.04 5.39 29.46
CA PHE A 76 -12.04 3.94 29.70
C PHE A 76 -10.62 3.42 29.98
N SER A 77 -10.49 2.36 30.79
CA SER A 77 -9.19 1.76 31.10
C SER A 77 -8.81 0.67 30.11
N ASP A 78 -9.72 -0.29 29.88
CA ASP A 78 -9.44 -1.47 29.05
C ASP A 78 -10.21 -1.41 27.73
N GLU A 79 -11.54 -1.27 27.80
CA GLU A 79 -12.42 -1.29 26.63
C GLU A 79 -13.51 -0.21 26.71
N LEU A 80 -13.88 0.33 25.55
CA LEU A 80 -15.07 1.14 25.31
C LEU A 80 -15.97 0.43 24.31
N ILE A 81 -17.25 0.25 24.63
CA ILE A 81 -18.25 -0.34 23.74
C ILE A 81 -19.41 0.62 23.56
N ILE A 82 -19.66 1.03 22.32
CA ILE A 82 -20.75 1.94 21.95
C ILE A 82 -21.68 1.21 20.97
N LYS A 83 -22.93 0.99 21.37
CA LYS A 83 -24.02 0.60 20.46
C LYS A 83 -24.56 1.82 19.76
N ILE A 84 -24.68 1.70 18.44
CA ILE A 84 -25.20 2.77 17.60
C ILE A 84 -26.66 2.45 17.27
N GLY A 85 -27.55 3.41 17.50
CA GLY A 85 -28.95 3.32 17.12
C GLY A 85 -29.14 3.27 15.60
N ASP A 86 -30.39 3.31 15.15
CA ASP A 86 -30.66 3.34 13.72
C ASP A 86 -30.04 4.60 13.08
N THR A 87 -29.05 4.38 12.23
CA THR A 87 -28.35 5.44 11.49
C THR A 87 -29.12 5.86 10.23
N SER A 88 -30.15 5.09 9.84
CA SER A 88 -30.77 5.14 8.51
C SER A 88 -29.70 5.22 7.41
N SER A 89 -28.54 4.57 7.62
CA SER A 89 -27.38 4.69 6.76
C SER A 89 -27.75 4.15 5.38
N LYS A 90 -27.48 4.95 4.33
CA LYS A 90 -27.45 4.41 2.98
C LYS A 90 -26.40 3.29 2.95
N ALA A 91 -26.62 2.30 2.09
CA ALA A 91 -25.63 1.27 1.85
C ALA A 91 -24.28 1.92 1.48
N PHE A 92 -23.15 1.40 1.97
CA PHE A 92 -21.83 2.02 1.81
C PHE A 92 -20.76 0.96 1.50
N ASN A 93 -19.60 1.37 0.98
CA ASN A 93 -18.41 0.52 0.90
C ASN A 93 -17.13 1.22 1.35
N TYR A 94 -17.29 2.42 1.90
CA TYR A 94 -16.21 3.26 2.36
C TYR A 94 -16.71 4.04 3.57
N TYR A 95 -15.93 4.10 4.64
CA TYR A 95 -16.29 4.82 5.86
C TYR A 95 -15.15 5.70 6.33
N GLY A 96 -15.51 6.78 7.03
CA GLY A 96 -14.60 7.73 7.64
C GLY A 96 -14.93 7.92 9.11
N LEU A 97 -13.90 8.00 9.95
CA LEU A 97 -13.98 8.30 11.38
C LEU A 97 -13.02 9.45 11.68
N SER A 98 -13.50 10.50 12.34
CA SER A 98 -12.65 11.61 12.80
C SER A 98 -12.50 11.50 14.31
N LEU A 99 -11.31 11.13 14.77
CA LEU A 99 -11.04 10.63 16.12
C LEU A 99 -9.82 11.31 16.73
N GLN A 100 -9.88 11.61 18.01
CA GLN A 100 -8.73 12.08 18.79
C GLN A 100 -8.59 11.17 20.01
N SER A 101 -7.40 10.65 20.29
CA SER A 101 -7.21 9.78 21.45
C SER A 101 -5.93 10.09 22.21
N SER A 102 -6.02 10.03 23.53
CA SER A 102 -4.86 10.17 24.42
C SER A 102 -3.98 8.91 24.47
N LYS A 103 -4.40 7.81 23.84
CA LYS A 103 -3.71 6.52 23.82
C LYS A 103 -3.81 5.86 22.44
N PRO A 104 -2.87 4.97 22.06
CA PRO A 104 -3.06 4.08 20.92
C PRO A 104 -4.23 3.12 21.19
N LEU A 105 -5.16 3.01 20.23
CA LEU A 105 -6.35 2.19 20.36
C LEU A 105 -6.51 1.23 19.17
N LYS A 106 -6.95 0.01 19.46
CA LYS A 106 -7.46 -0.92 18.45
C LYS A 106 -8.98 -0.79 18.40
N GLY A 107 -9.47 -0.22 17.31
CA GLY A 107 -10.88 -0.01 17.05
C GLY A 107 -11.51 -1.19 16.30
N LYS A 108 -12.80 -1.42 16.52
CA LYS A 108 -13.62 -2.34 15.72
C LYS A 108 -14.94 -1.68 15.35
N ILE A 109 -15.35 -1.85 14.09
CA ILE A 109 -16.62 -1.35 13.55
C ILE A 109 -17.49 -2.53 13.13
N THR A 110 -18.74 -2.56 13.61
CA THR A 110 -19.70 -3.62 13.28
C THR A 110 -20.84 -3.07 12.44
N TYR A 111 -21.10 -3.71 11.30
CA TYR A 111 -22.15 -3.34 10.35
C TYR A 111 -22.72 -4.58 9.65
N GLY A 112 -23.88 -4.46 9.02
CA GLY A 112 -24.53 -5.54 8.28
C GLY A 112 -24.11 -5.60 6.82
N ILE A 113 -23.79 -6.80 6.33
CA ILE A 113 -23.65 -7.12 4.89
C ILE A 113 -24.65 -8.22 4.57
N LEU A 114 -25.57 -7.98 3.63
CA LEU A 114 -26.56 -8.98 3.18
C LEU A 114 -27.35 -9.65 4.34
N GLY A 115 -27.64 -8.90 5.40
CA GLY A 115 -28.37 -9.38 6.58
C GLY A 115 -27.50 -10.11 7.63
N THR A 116 -26.21 -10.28 7.38
CA THR A 116 -25.25 -10.85 8.34
C THR A 116 -24.44 -9.75 9.00
N SER A 117 -24.22 -9.87 10.31
CA SER A 117 -23.34 -8.96 11.07
C SER A 117 -21.88 -9.23 10.71
N TYR A 118 -21.14 -8.16 10.43
CA TYR A 118 -19.73 -8.19 10.08
C TYR A 118 -18.96 -7.19 10.93
N THR A 119 -17.73 -7.52 11.31
CA THR A 119 -16.86 -6.65 12.13
C THR A 119 -15.48 -6.55 11.52
N GLU A 120 -14.97 -5.33 11.43
CA GLU A 120 -13.63 -5.03 10.96
C GLU A 120 -12.82 -4.32 12.03
N GLU A 121 -11.51 -4.57 12.02
CA GLU A 121 -10.55 -3.92 12.89
C GLU A 121 -9.88 -2.73 12.19
N PHE A 122 -9.63 -1.67 12.95
CA PHE A 122 -8.77 -0.56 12.58
C PHE A 122 -7.91 -0.10 13.76
N PHE A 123 -6.91 0.74 13.50
CA PHE A 123 -6.05 1.30 14.54
C PHE A 123 -6.10 2.83 14.56
N ILE A 124 -6.07 3.39 15.76
CA ILE A 124 -6.09 4.82 16.05
C ILE A 124 -4.81 5.16 16.81
N GLU A 125 -4.10 6.15 16.29
CA GLU A 125 -2.89 6.67 16.92
C GLU A 125 -3.22 7.60 18.07
N GLN A 126 -2.33 7.63 19.07
CA GLN A 126 -2.34 8.69 20.07
C GLN A 126 -2.07 10.03 19.37
N SER A 127 -2.92 11.03 19.61
CA SER A 127 -2.79 12.36 19.02
C SER A 127 -3.50 13.41 19.88
N ASP A 128 -2.87 14.57 19.99
CA ASP A 128 -3.46 15.77 20.63
C ASP A 128 -4.49 16.46 19.72
N GLU A 129 -4.54 16.09 18.44
CA GLU A 129 -5.47 16.62 17.44
C GLU A 129 -6.33 15.51 16.80
N PRO A 130 -7.54 15.82 16.30
CA PRO A 130 -8.33 14.88 15.53
C PRO A 130 -7.60 14.36 14.28
N LEU A 131 -7.60 13.05 14.11
CA LEU A 131 -7.12 12.34 12.92
C LEU A 131 -8.29 11.70 12.19
N ASP A 132 -8.30 11.87 10.88
CA ASP A 132 -9.27 11.21 10.01
C ASP A 132 -8.75 9.83 9.58
N PHE A 133 -9.50 8.79 9.94
CA PHE A 133 -9.31 7.44 9.45
C PHE A 133 -10.35 7.14 8.38
N PHE A 134 -9.90 6.65 7.23
CA PHE A 134 -10.78 6.13 6.20
C PHE A 134 -10.46 4.67 5.89
N SER A 135 -11.50 3.89 5.57
CA SER A 135 -11.32 2.53 5.09
C SER A 135 -12.41 2.10 4.13
N PHE A 136 -12.01 1.31 3.13
CA PHE A 136 -12.91 0.41 2.43
C PHE A 136 -13.38 -0.70 3.37
N ILE A 137 -14.60 -1.17 3.15
CA ILE A 137 -15.09 -2.38 3.79
C ILE A 137 -14.48 -3.63 3.15
N ASP A 138 -14.46 -4.72 3.90
CA ASP A 138 -14.12 -6.04 3.40
C ASP A 138 -15.13 -6.48 2.33
N GLY A 139 -14.57 -7.01 1.25
CA GLY A 139 -15.33 -7.33 0.04
C GLY A 139 -15.60 -6.13 -0.87
N TYR A 140 -14.93 -4.98 -0.71
CA TYR A 140 -15.00 -3.86 -1.65
C TYR A 140 -14.81 -4.30 -3.11
N PHE A 141 -13.78 -5.08 -3.43
CA PHE A 141 -13.56 -5.62 -4.78
C PHE A 141 -14.60 -6.65 -5.22
N LYS A 142 -15.30 -7.28 -4.26
CA LYS A 142 -16.45 -8.16 -4.52
C LYS A 142 -17.76 -7.37 -4.69
N LYS A 143 -17.69 -6.03 -4.74
CA LYS A 143 -18.83 -5.11 -4.85
C LYS A 143 -19.81 -5.22 -3.67
N HIS A 144 -19.35 -5.72 -2.52
CA HIS A 144 -20.16 -5.76 -1.31
C HIS A 144 -20.50 -4.34 -0.83
N LYS A 145 -21.58 -4.24 -0.07
CA LYS A 145 -22.01 -3.00 0.57
C LYS A 145 -22.46 -3.29 2.00
N GLY A 146 -21.93 -2.52 2.93
CA GLY A 146 -22.36 -2.46 4.32
C GLY A 146 -23.63 -1.63 4.46
N SER A 147 -24.29 -1.81 5.60
CA SER A 147 -25.50 -1.10 6.05
C SER A 147 -25.59 -1.25 7.57
N ASN A 148 -26.46 -0.50 8.24
CA ASN A 148 -26.82 -0.74 9.64
C ASN A 148 -25.60 -0.87 10.57
N ILE A 149 -24.79 0.19 10.65
CA ILE A 149 -23.74 0.27 11.67
C ILE A 149 -24.40 0.13 13.04
N SER A 150 -23.91 -0.81 13.82
CA SER A 150 -24.55 -1.23 15.07
C SER A 150 -23.64 -1.12 16.29
N LYS A 151 -22.32 -1.12 16.09
CA LYS A 151 -21.35 -1.07 17.19
C LYS A 151 -20.03 -0.43 16.76
N LEU A 152 -19.46 0.38 17.64
CA LEU A 152 -18.04 0.71 17.69
C LEU A 152 -17.48 0.16 19.01
N SER A 153 -16.32 -0.47 18.97
CA SER A 153 -15.58 -0.83 20.19
C SER A 153 -14.12 -0.47 20.08
N PHE A 154 -13.47 -0.16 21.20
CA PHE A 154 -12.09 0.28 21.25
C PHE A 154 -11.38 -0.39 22.42
N GLU A 155 -10.22 -0.99 22.14
CA GLU A 155 -9.32 -1.57 23.12
C GLU A 155 -8.15 -0.62 23.36
N ASN A 156 -7.83 -0.34 24.62
CA ASN A 156 -6.72 0.52 24.99
C ASN A 156 -5.39 -0.24 24.96
N LEU A 157 -4.45 0.21 24.12
CA LEU A 157 -3.12 -0.41 23.99
C LEU A 157 -2.03 0.33 24.76
N GLY A 158 -2.32 1.52 25.30
CA GLY A 158 -1.32 2.44 25.86
C GLY A 158 -1.24 2.50 27.39
N GLY A 159 -1.92 1.59 28.08
CA GLY A 159 -1.98 1.50 29.55
C GLY A 159 -2.65 2.70 30.24
N GLY A 160 -3.13 2.49 31.48
CA GLY A 160 -3.85 3.51 32.25
C GLY A 160 -5.22 3.83 31.65
N GLN A 161 -5.79 4.99 31.99
CA GLN A 161 -7.05 5.44 31.39
C GLN A 161 -6.78 6.13 30.04
N ALA A 162 -7.54 5.73 29.02
CA ALA A 162 -7.63 6.39 27.73
C ALA A 162 -8.81 7.38 27.72
N GLU A 163 -8.65 8.45 26.95
CA GLU A 163 -9.72 9.34 26.54
C GLU A 163 -9.83 9.29 25.01
N LEU A 164 -11.06 9.19 24.51
CA LEU A 164 -11.38 9.18 23.09
C LEU A 164 -12.44 10.24 22.80
N VAL A 165 -12.15 11.12 21.84
CA VAL A 165 -13.12 12.03 21.24
C VAL A 165 -13.52 11.49 19.87
N ILE A 166 -14.83 11.36 19.63
CA ILE A 166 -15.40 10.98 18.33
C ILE A 166 -16.06 12.21 17.72
N ASN A 167 -15.33 12.91 16.84
CA ASN A 167 -15.81 14.15 16.22
C ASN A 167 -16.89 13.88 15.17
N GLY A 168 -16.74 12.80 14.40
CA GLY A 168 -17.70 12.48 13.35
C GLY A 168 -17.49 11.09 12.78
N VAL A 169 -18.58 10.56 12.22
CA VAL A 169 -18.61 9.27 11.52
C VAL A 169 -19.33 9.50 10.19
N ALA A 170 -18.77 8.98 9.10
CA ALA A 170 -19.36 9.14 7.77
C ALA A 170 -19.24 7.87 6.92
N PHE A 171 -20.20 7.69 6.03
CA PHE A 171 -20.33 6.52 5.16
C PHE A 171 -20.61 6.96 3.73
N TYR A 172 -19.89 6.37 2.79
CA TYR A 172 -19.90 6.77 1.39
C TYR A 172 -20.02 5.57 0.45
N ASN A 173 -20.53 5.82 -0.75
CA ASN A 173 -20.40 4.92 -1.88
C ASN A 173 -19.29 5.37 -2.81
N ARG A 174 -18.18 4.64 -2.78
CA ARG A 174 -17.10 4.82 -3.74
C ARG A 174 -17.19 3.81 -4.86
N LYS A 175 -16.89 4.26 -6.08
CA LYS A 175 -16.74 3.38 -7.25
C LYS A 175 -15.75 2.27 -6.95
N VAL A 176 -16.01 1.06 -7.43
CA VAL A 176 -15.01 -0.02 -7.39
C VAL A 176 -13.96 0.24 -8.45
N LEU A 177 -12.73 0.50 -8.01
CA LEU A 177 -11.59 0.79 -8.87
C LEU A 177 -11.10 -0.47 -9.58
N LYS A 178 -10.31 -0.28 -10.63
CA LYS A 178 -9.58 -1.37 -11.28
C LYS A 178 -8.51 -1.92 -10.34
N ASP A 179 -8.08 -3.15 -10.60
CA ASP A 179 -7.03 -3.84 -9.84
C ASP A 179 -5.73 -3.02 -9.82
N THR A 180 -5.40 -2.37 -10.93
CA THR A 180 -4.27 -1.43 -11.04
C THR A 180 -4.80 -0.05 -11.39
N VAL A 181 -4.30 0.96 -10.68
CA VAL A 181 -4.54 2.38 -10.98
C VAL A 181 -3.25 3.03 -11.43
N PHE A 182 -3.34 3.98 -12.36
CA PHE A 182 -2.20 4.59 -13.01
C PHE A 182 -2.28 6.10 -12.93
N VAL A 183 -1.12 6.75 -12.89
CA VAL A 183 -0.95 8.17 -13.22
C VAL A 183 0.17 8.31 -14.25
N SER A 184 0.03 9.31 -15.13
CA SER A 184 0.94 9.52 -16.26
C SER A 184 1.32 10.99 -16.37
N GLY A 185 2.60 11.23 -16.63
CA GLY A 185 3.16 12.54 -16.95
C GLY A 185 3.78 12.53 -18.34
N SER A 186 4.71 13.45 -18.61
CA SER A 186 5.44 13.49 -19.87
C SER A 186 6.50 12.39 -19.99
N ASP A 187 7.16 12.07 -18.89
CA ASP A 187 8.35 11.21 -18.90
C ASP A 187 8.03 9.78 -18.47
N TYR A 188 7.13 9.60 -17.50
CA TYR A 188 6.75 8.29 -16.98
C TYR A 188 5.25 8.08 -16.87
N LYS A 189 4.88 6.79 -16.96
CA LYS A 189 3.61 6.26 -16.45
C LYS A 189 3.93 5.32 -15.30
N ILE A 190 3.28 5.55 -14.15
CA ILE A 190 3.40 4.70 -12.98
C ILE A 190 2.06 4.05 -12.65
N GLY A 191 2.11 2.87 -12.04
CA GLY A 191 0.92 2.17 -11.58
C GLY A 191 1.14 1.38 -10.31
N VAL A 192 0.08 1.27 -9.53
CA VAL A 192 0.05 0.51 -8.27
C VAL A 192 -1.05 -0.54 -8.31
N SER A 193 -0.77 -1.72 -7.77
CA SER A 193 -1.73 -2.81 -7.68
C SER A 193 -2.53 -2.70 -6.37
N LEU A 194 -3.78 -2.28 -6.45
CA LEU A 194 -4.68 -2.22 -5.29
C LEU A 194 -5.06 -3.61 -4.77
N LYS A 195 -4.88 -4.65 -5.60
CA LYS A 195 -4.98 -6.04 -5.17
C LYS A 195 -3.70 -6.58 -4.56
N TRP A 196 -2.62 -5.81 -4.47
CA TRP A 196 -1.40 -6.16 -3.75
C TRP A 196 -1.01 -5.01 -2.80
N GLY A 197 -1.95 -4.63 -1.93
CA GLY A 197 -1.76 -3.57 -0.93
C GLY A 197 -1.31 -2.22 -1.48
N GLY A 198 -1.60 -1.91 -2.74
CA GLY A 198 -1.17 -0.66 -3.37
C GLY A 198 0.33 -0.60 -3.69
N SER A 199 1.01 -1.74 -3.84
CA SER A 199 2.44 -1.78 -4.15
C SER A 199 2.76 -1.25 -5.54
N PHE A 200 3.95 -0.65 -5.70
CA PHE A 200 4.38 -0.04 -6.96
C PHE A 200 4.81 -1.14 -7.94
N SER A 201 3.93 -1.42 -8.90
CA SER A 201 3.98 -2.60 -9.76
C SER A 201 4.18 -2.28 -11.24
N TYR A 202 4.26 -0.99 -11.60
CA TYR A 202 4.37 -0.58 -12.99
C TYR A 202 5.15 0.72 -13.15
N LEU A 203 6.25 0.71 -13.91
CA LEU A 203 6.98 1.90 -14.36
C LEU A 203 7.29 1.77 -15.84
N GLU A 204 6.85 2.74 -16.64
CA GLU A 204 7.08 2.82 -18.08
C GLU A 204 7.68 4.20 -18.43
N CYS A 205 8.72 4.21 -19.27
CA CYS A 205 9.26 5.44 -19.85
C CYS A 205 8.49 5.84 -21.10
N LEU A 206 7.93 7.05 -21.11
CA LEU A 206 7.11 7.59 -22.20
C LEU A 206 7.91 8.49 -23.14
N ASN A 207 8.98 9.12 -22.65
CA ASN A 207 9.80 10.07 -23.41
C ASN A 207 10.93 9.41 -24.23
N THR A 208 11.06 8.08 -24.14
CA THR A 208 12.14 7.30 -24.76
C THR A 208 11.54 6.05 -25.37
N ASN A 209 11.97 5.67 -26.58
CA ASN A 209 11.51 4.45 -27.25
C ASN A 209 12.16 3.19 -26.63
N VAL A 210 11.65 2.78 -25.47
CA VAL A 210 12.09 1.58 -24.76
C VAL A 210 11.35 0.37 -25.32
N GLN A 211 12.10 -0.67 -25.68
CA GLN A 211 11.55 -1.87 -26.31
C GLN A 211 12.06 -3.12 -25.61
N ALA A 212 11.18 -4.12 -25.50
CA ALA A 212 11.54 -5.50 -25.18
C ALA A 212 11.58 -6.30 -26.48
N VAL A 213 12.72 -6.94 -26.77
CA VAL A 213 12.96 -7.66 -28.03
C VAL A 213 13.47 -9.06 -27.75
N ARG A 214 12.83 -10.06 -28.36
CA ARG A 214 13.31 -11.44 -28.35
C ARG A 214 14.32 -11.65 -29.47
N THR A 215 15.55 -11.93 -29.07
CA THR A 215 16.62 -12.41 -29.96
C THR A 215 16.63 -13.95 -29.96
N ASN A 216 17.59 -14.56 -30.65
CA ASN A 216 17.76 -16.02 -30.63
C ASN A 216 18.18 -16.54 -29.24
N ASP A 217 18.88 -15.72 -28.46
CA ASP A 217 19.52 -16.17 -27.22
C ASP A 217 18.76 -15.71 -25.96
N LYS A 218 18.11 -14.54 -26.01
CA LYS A 218 17.50 -13.89 -24.84
C LYS A 218 16.50 -12.80 -25.20
N VAL A 219 15.79 -12.33 -24.18
CA VAL A 219 15.04 -11.07 -24.25
C VAL A 219 15.94 -9.93 -23.81
N ILE A 220 15.93 -8.83 -24.58
CA ILE A 220 16.67 -7.60 -24.30
C ILE A 220 15.67 -6.49 -24.05
N VAL A 221 15.89 -5.70 -22.98
CA VAL A 221 15.18 -4.45 -22.71
C VAL A 221 16.15 -3.29 -22.86
N GLY A 222 15.74 -2.26 -23.59
CA GLY A 222 16.57 -1.07 -23.82
C GLY A 222 16.01 -0.13 -24.88
N VAL A 223 16.69 1.00 -25.05
CA VAL A 223 16.31 2.05 -26.02
C VAL A 223 16.59 1.58 -27.45
N ASP A 224 15.59 1.66 -28.33
CA ASP A 224 15.69 1.28 -29.75
C ASP A 224 16.20 -0.16 -29.96
N SER A 225 15.85 -1.08 -29.05
CA SER A 225 16.43 -2.42 -29.02
C SER A 225 16.21 -3.22 -30.29
N LEU A 226 15.09 -3.02 -31.00
CA LEU A 226 14.81 -3.79 -32.22
C LEU A 226 15.79 -3.44 -33.33
N GLU A 227 16.08 -2.15 -33.50
CA GLU A 227 17.06 -1.67 -34.49
C GLU A 227 18.48 -2.13 -34.13
N LYS A 228 18.84 -2.03 -32.85
CA LYS A 228 20.20 -2.34 -32.37
C LYS A 228 20.53 -3.83 -32.39
N TYR A 229 19.59 -4.69 -32.01
CA TYR A 229 19.86 -6.11 -31.75
C TYR A 229 19.16 -7.05 -32.74
N GLY A 230 18.20 -6.56 -33.52
CA GLY A 230 17.34 -7.39 -34.36
C GLY A 230 16.45 -8.34 -33.54
N GLY A 231 15.68 -9.18 -34.24
CA GLY A 231 14.79 -10.16 -33.63
C GLY A 231 13.31 -9.79 -33.70
N LYS A 232 12.51 -10.29 -32.75
CA LYS A 232 11.06 -10.07 -32.67
C LYS A 232 10.76 -9.04 -31.58
N LEU A 233 10.11 -7.94 -31.95
CA LEU A 233 9.52 -7.02 -30.97
C LEU A 233 8.48 -7.76 -30.13
N ILE A 234 8.67 -7.76 -28.82
CA ILE A 234 7.70 -8.29 -27.85
C ILE A 234 6.71 -7.18 -27.48
N THR A 235 7.22 -6.05 -27.01
CA THR A 235 6.42 -4.88 -26.63
C THR A 235 7.27 -3.61 -26.66
N ASN A 236 6.64 -2.46 -26.90
CA ASN A 236 7.17 -1.11 -26.73
C ASN A 236 6.54 -0.35 -25.54
N GLU A 237 5.62 -0.99 -24.81
CA GLU A 237 5.04 -0.50 -23.54
C GLU A 237 5.70 -1.26 -22.39
N VAL A 238 7.03 -1.11 -22.25
CA VAL A 238 7.83 -1.93 -21.33
C VAL A 238 7.60 -1.50 -19.89
N ASN A 239 7.06 -2.40 -19.07
CA ASN A 239 7.10 -2.26 -17.62
C ASN A 239 8.47 -2.69 -17.09
N LEU A 240 9.15 -1.79 -16.38
CA LEU A 240 10.47 -2.02 -15.81
C LEU A 240 10.43 -2.76 -14.46
N ILE A 241 9.27 -2.80 -13.80
CA ILE A 241 9.09 -3.41 -12.48
C ILE A 241 8.58 -4.84 -12.66
N ASN A 242 9.11 -5.78 -11.88
CA ASN A 242 8.53 -7.13 -11.86
C ASN A 242 7.14 -7.09 -11.19
N ARG A 243 6.29 -8.04 -11.56
CA ARG A 243 4.93 -8.24 -11.03
C ARG A 243 4.49 -9.68 -11.28
N ASN A 244 5.40 -10.63 -11.12
CA ASN A 244 5.13 -12.05 -11.26
C ASN A 244 4.19 -12.55 -10.13
N ASP A 245 4.38 -12.03 -8.93
CA ASP A 245 3.67 -12.39 -7.71
C ASP A 245 3.64 -11.21 -6.72
N THR A 246 2.96 -11.39 -5.59
CA THR A 246 2.84 -10.41 -4.48
C THR A 246 4.18 -10.03 -3.85
N GLY A 247 5.21 -10.87 -3.98
CA GLY A 247 6.54 -10.65 -3.38
C GLY A 247 7.50 -9.89 -4.29
N ARG A 248 7.24 -9.81 -5.60
CA ARG A 248 8.17 -9.26 -6.60
C ARG A 248 7.62 -7.98 -7.22
N VAL A 249 7.65 -6.89 -6.47
CA VAL A 249 7.28 -5.51 -6.85
C VAL A 249 8.15 -4.51 -6.05
N ILE A 250 8.04 -3.20 -6.26
CA ILE A 250 8.65 -2.24 -5.31
C ILE A 250 7.70 -2.05 -4.12
N GLN A 251 8.17 -2.37 -2.92
CA GLN A 251 7.30 -2.44 -1.73
C GLN A 251 8.03 -2.30 -0.39
N GLN A 252 7.26 -1.93 0.64
CA GLN A 252 7.68 -2.01 2.04
C GLN A 252 7.71 -3.47 2.53
N SER A 253 8.75 -3.81 3.27
CA SER A 253 8.97 -5.12 3.90
C SER A 253 9.84 -4.92 5.15
N TYR A 254 9.34 -5.35 6.31
CA TYR A 254 10.02 -5.12 7.59
C TYR A 254 10.17 -6.42 8.37
N TYR A 255 11.15 -6.48 9.25
CA TYR A 255 11.44 -7.63 10.10
C TYR A 255 11.36 -7.23 11.57
N GLY A 256 10.50 -7.91 12.32
CA GLY A 256 10.22 -7.61 13.72
C GLY A 256 10.64 -8.72 14.69
N THR A 257 9.71 -9.08 15.59
CA THR A 257 9.90 -10.11 16.61
C THR A 257 10.17 -11.50 16.02
N VAL A 258 10.77 -12.36 16.84
CA VAL A 258 10.96 -13.79 16.60
C VAL A 258 10.21 -14.66 17.61
N GLY A 259 9.23 -14.10 18.32
CA GLY A 259 8.35 -14.87 19.21
C GLY A 259 8.98 -15.29 20.54
N GLU A 260 10.17 -14.80 20.89
CA GLU A 260 10.86 -15.19 22.13
C GLU A 260 10.24 -14.56 23.39
N ASN A 261 9.71 -13.34 23.28
CA ASN A 261 9.25 -12.53 24.42
C ASN A 261 7.80 -12.05 24.27
N ASP A 262 7.06 -12.59 23.31
CA ASP A 262 5.67 -12.22 23.02
C ASP A 262 4.88 -13.45 22.53
N ASP A 263 3.61 -13.25 22.18
CA ASP A 263 2.70 -14.29 21.70
C ASP A 263 2.76 -14.50 20.17
N TYR A 264 3.77 -13.94 19.48
CA TYR A 264 3.94 -14.14 18.06
C TYR A 264 4.41 -15.57 17.75
N GLU A 265 3.58 -16.31 17.01
CA GLU A 265 3.97 -17.62 16.47
C GLU A 265 4.86 -17.46 15.22
N LEU A 266 5.97 -18.19 15.14
CA LEU A 266 6.86 -18.15 13.96
C LEU A 266 6.18 -18.74 12.71
N GLY A 267 6.43 -18.13 11.56
CA GLY A 267 6.10 -18.71 10.25
C GLY A 267 7.20 -19.65 9.74
N GLU A 268 7.04 -20.18 8.54
CA GLU A 268 8.07 -20.97 7.85
C GLU A 268 8.30 -20.43 6.43
N PHE A 269 9.55 -20.21 6.06
CA PHE A 269 9.95 -19.83 4.70
C PHE A 269 11.17 -20.65 4.26
N MET A 270 11.05 -21.32 3.11
CA MET A 270 12.11 -22.19 2.56
C MET A 270 12.64 -23.24 3.58
N GLY A 271 11.75 -23.80 4.41
CA GLY A 271 12.11 -24.78 5.43
C GLY A 271 12.79 -24.21 6.69
N ASN A 272 12.83 -22.88 6.83
CA ASN A 272 13.39 -22.20 7.99
C ASN A 272 12.30 -21.46 8.77
N GLN A 273 12.44 -21.39 10.10
CA GLN A 273 11.59 -20.54 10.92
C GLN A 273 11.75 -19.06 10.53
N TRP A 274 10.63 -18.36 10.41
CA TRP A 274 10.58 -16.97 9.96
C TRP A 274 9.89 -16.10 11.01
N GLY A 275 10.59 -15.04 11.40
CA GLY A 275 10.06 -14.02 12.31
C GLY A 275 8.95 -13.19 11.67
N TYR A 276 8.39 -12.28 12.45
CA TYR A 276 7.37 -11.35 11.98
C TYR A 276 7.87 -10.54 10.79
N ASN A 277 7.19 -10.66 9.64
CA ASN A 277 7.59 -9.97 8.42
C ASN A 277 6.39 -9.42 7.64
N PRO A 278 5.84 -8.25 8.03
CA PRO A 278 4.79 -7.59 7.25
C PRO A 278 5.34 -7.16 5.87
N VAL A 279 4.61 -7.51 4.81
CA VAL A 279 4.94 -7.20 3.42
C VAL A 279 3.76 -6.54 2.70
N GLN A 280 4.02 -5.41 2.03
CA GLN A 280 2.97 -4.57 1.45
C GLN A 280 2.14 -5.28 0.39
N GLY A 281 2.77 -6.06 -0.49
CA GLY A 281 2.13 -6.73 -1.61
C GLY A 281 1.30 -7.94 -1.19
N GLY A 282 1.79 -8.69 -0.21
CA GLY A 282 1.20 -9.95 0.21
C GLY A 282 2.23 -10.92 0.78
N ASN A 283 1.87 -12.21 0.84
CA ASN A 283 2.69 -13.26 1.42
C ASN A 283 3.29 -14.21 0.36
N GLN A 284 4.10 -15.17 0.80
CA GLN A 284 4.72 -16.19 -0.07
C GLN A 284 3.73 -17.11 -0.79
N PHE A 285 2.48 -17.17 -0.31
CA PHE A 285 1.41 -18.00 -0.88
C PHE A 285 0.67 -17.27 -2.01
N ASN A 286 1.13 -16.07 -2.38
CA ASN A 286 0.51 -15.17 -3.35
C ASN A 286 -0.86 -14.65 -2.91
N ASP A 287 -1.13 -14.63 -1.60
CA ASP A 287 -2.27 -13.94 -1.03
C ASP A 287 -2.00 -12.44 -0.96
N ALA A 288 -3.05 -11.66 -1.18
CA ALA A 288 -3.01 -10.22 -1.32
C ALA A 288 -3.22 -9.46 -0.01
N SER A 289 -2.37 -8.48 0.27
CA SER A 289 -2.61 -7.49 1.32
C SER A 289 -3.86 -6.64 1.02
N LYS A 290 -4.65 -6.33 2.06
CA LYS A 290 -5.91 -5.60 1.96
C LYS A 290 -5.64 -4.11 1.76
N ILE A 291 -6.20 -3.52 0.70
CA ILE A 291 -6.27 -2.05 0.57
C ILE A 291 -7.27 -1.48 1.58
N VAL A 292 -6.84 -0.45 2.30
CA VAL A 292 -7.61 0.27 3.32
C VAL A 292 -8.11 1.58 2.73
N ASP A 293 -7.22 2.40 2.18
CA ASP A 293 -7.57 3.65 1.51
C ASP A 293 -6.73 3.85 0.25
N VAL A 294 -7.25 4.62 -0.69
CA VAL A 294 -6.55 5.09 -1.89
C VAL A 294 -7.01 6.49 -2.26
N LYS A 295 -6.09 7.40 -2.56
CA LYS A 295 -6.43 8.72 -3.14
C LYS A 295 -5.62 8.91 -4.41
N ILE A 296 -6.30 9.22 -5.50
CA ILE A 296 -5.69 9.37 -6.82
C ILE A 296 -5.74 10.85 -7.19
N GLY A 297 -4.58 11.49 -7.25
CA GLY A 297 -4.42 12.86 -7.71
C GLY A 297 -4.08 12.92 -9.21
N ALA A 298 -3.78 14.12 -9.69
CA ALA A 298 -3.36 14.32 -11.08
C ALA A 298 -2.00 13.68 -11.39
N ASN A 299 -1.07 13.71 -10.43
CA ASN A 299 0.29 13.21 -10.56
C ASN A 299 0.73 12.33 -9.38
N SER A 300 -0.19 11.95 -8.49
CA SER A 300 0.14 11.16 -7.30
C SER A 300 -0.90 10.09 -7.00
N ILE A 301 -0.46 9.03 -6.34
CA ILE A 301 -1.33 7.98 -5.79
C ILE A 301 -0.91 7.77 -4.33
N TYR A 302 -1.82 8.04 -3.40
CA TYR A 302 -1.69 7.63 -2.00
C TYR A 302 -2.40 6.30 -1.81
N ILE A 303 -1.79 5.41 -1.03
CA ILE A 303 -2.40 4.16 -0.56
C ILE A 303 -2.21 4.03 0.95
N LYS A 304 -3.13 3.29 1.57
CA LYS A 304 -2.99 2.67 2.88
C LYS A 304 -3.42 1.21 2.76
N CYS A 305 -2.67 0.29 3.34
CA CYS A 305 -3.02 -1.13 3.34
C CYS A 305 -2.75 -1.79 4.70
N ARG A 306 -3.42 -2.93 4.93
CA ARG A 306 -3.08 -3.90 5.98
C ARG A 306 -2.18 -4.96 5.32
N PRO A 307 -0.88 -4.98 5.62
CA PRO A 307 0.02 -5.96 5.02
C PRO A 307 -0.22 -7.35 5.61
N LEU A 308 0.11 -8.38 4.83
CA LEU A 308 0.19 -9.76 5.31
C LEU A 308 1.58 -10.07 5.84
N ASP A 309 1.65 -11.06 6.72
CA ASP A 309 2.91 -11.63 7.16
C ASP A 309 3.45 -12.57 6.07
N TRP A 310 4.69 -12.34 5.62
CA TRP A 310 5.30 -13.07 4.52
C TRP A 310 5.19 -14.58 4.67
N ALA A 311 5.41 -15.07 5.89
CA ALA A 311 5.55 -16.49 6.17
C ALA A 311 4.27 -17.16 6.70
N LYS A 312 3.13 -16.48 6.66
CA LYS A 312 1.84 -16.97 7.19
C LYS A 312 0.69 -16.88 6.17
N PRO A 313 -0.37 -17.70 6.32
CA PRO A 313 -1.55 -17.66 5.45
C PRO A 313 -2.33 -16.34 5.51
N ALA A 314 -3.22 -16.12 4.53
CA ALA A 314 -4.00 -14.89 4.36
C ALA A 314 -4.84 -14.42 5.57
N ASP A 315 -5.24 -15.35 6.46
CA ASP A 315 -6.02 -15.03 7.65
C ASP A 315 -5.17 -14.45 8.80
N CYS A 316 -3.85 -14.53 8.68
CA CYS A 316 -2.88 -13.89 9.57
C CYS A 316 -2.57 -12.45 9.11
N ILE A 317 -3.59 -11.59 9.09
CA ILE A 317 -3.39 -10.16 8.81
C ILE A 317 -2.57 -9.54 9.94
N THR A 318 -1.53 -8.80 9.59
CA THR A 318 -0.65 -8.21 10.60
C THR A 318 -1.33 -7.05 11.34
N PRO A 319 -1.01 -6.82 12.61
CA PRO A 319 -1.44 -5.64 13.37
C PRO A 319 -0.58 -4.42 12.98
N SER A 320 -0.60 -4.06 11.70
CA SER A 320 0.15 -2.92 11.19
C SER A 320 -0.55 -2.25 10.00
N TYR A 321 -0.14 -1.01 9.71
CA TYR A 321 -0.47 -0.31 8.47
C TYR A 321 0.79 0.04 7.71
N MET A 322 0.70 -0.06 6.38
CA MET A 322 1.65 0.52 5.45
C MET A 322 0.95 1.58 4.60
N GLU A 323 1.56 2.74 4.53
CA GLU A 323 1.14 3.86 3.70
C GLU A 323 2.26 4.19 2.72
N ALA A 324 1.87 4.54 1.49
CA ALA A 324 2.80 5.01 0.49
C ALA A 324 2.15 6.11 -0.37
N THR A 325 2.88 7.18 -0.65
CA THR A 325 2.51 8.18 -1.65
C THR A 325 3.50 8.15 -2.80
N TYR A 326 3.04 7.71 -3.97
CA TYR A 326 3.82 7.70 -5.20
C TYR A 326 3.55 8.98 -5.96
N THR A 327 4.54 9.87 -6.03
CA THR A 327 4.42 11.18 -6.68
C THR A 327 5.29 11.23 -7.91
N LEU A 328 4.67 11.46 -9.06
CA LEU A 328 5.37 11.67 -10.32
C LEU A 328 5.89 13.11 -10.40
N VAL A 329 7.20 13.25 -10.58
CA VAL A 329 7.91 14.52 -10.70
C VAL A 329 8.78 14.46 -11.94
N ASN A 330 8.25 14.89 -13.10
CA ASN A 330 8.93 14.88 -14.42
C ASN A 330 9.96 13.72 -14.57
N SER A 331 11.24 13.97 -14.29
CA SER A 331 12.35 13.03 -14.44
C SER A 331 12.53 11.96 -13.35
N PHE A 332 11.67 11.88 -12.33
CA PHE A 332 11.71 10.83 -11.30
C PHE A 332 10.34 10.58 -10.65
N VAL A 333 10.26 9.53 -9.84
CA VAL A 333 9.14 9.23 -8.94
C VAL A 333 9.65 9.38 -7.52
N LYS A 334 9.02 10.26 -6.73
CA LYS A 334 9.24 10.34 -5.28
C LYS A 334 8.26 9.42 -4.58
N VAL A 335 8.75 8.60 -3.66
CA VAL A 335 7.89 7.74 -2.86
C VAL A 335 8.10 8.06 -1.38
N ASP A 336 7.02 8.44 -0.72
CA ASP A 336 6.97 8.65 0.73
C ASP A 336 6.33 7.43 1.38
N CYS A 337 7.04 6.77 2.28
CA CYS A 337 6.59 5.56 2.97
C CYS A 337 6.40 5.83 4.46
N ARG A 338 5.37 5.19 5.02
CA ARG A 338 5.09 5.21 6.46
C ARG A 338 4.60 3.84 6.90
N PHE A 339 5.21 3.32 7.95
CA PHE A 339 4.86 2.06 8.59
C PHE A 339 4.48 2.30 10.04
N MET A 340 3.30 1.80 10.42
CA MET A 340 2.81 1.83 11.80
C MET A 340 2.52 0.42 12.25
N ASP A 341 3.41 -0.13 13.09
CA ASP A 341 3.14 -1.36 13.82
C ASP A 341 2.35 -1.05 15.09
N TYR A 342 1.31 -1.81 15.38
CA TYR A 342 0.52 -1.73 16.60
C TYR A 342 0.32 -3.10 17.24
N SER A 343 1.26 -4.01 16.99
CA SER A 343 1.28 -5.35 17.60
C SER A 343 1.46 -5.30 19.12
N GLY A 344 2.25 -4.34 19.62
CA GLY A 344 2.76 -4.36 20.98
C GLY A 344 3.91 -5.35 21.20
N TRP A 345 4.34 -6.06 20.16
CA TRP A 345 5.42 -7.04 20.22
C TRP A 345 6.80 -6.39 20.36
N GLN A 346 7.69 -7.10 21.05
CA GLN A 346 9.04 -6.62 21.24
C GLN A 346 9.92 -7.03 20.05
N SER A 347 10.07 -6.11 19.11
CA SER A 347 10.96 -6.32 17.97
C SER A 347 12.44 -6.19 18.34
N ILE A 348 13.28 -6.86 17.55
CA ILE A 348 14.74 -6.87 17.68
C ILE A 348 15.39 -6.19 16.48
N VAL A 349 16.69 -5.86 16.61
CA VAL A 349 17.43 -5.21 15.52
C VAL A 349 17.53 -6.18 14.34
N ARG A 350 17.11 -5.69 13.17
CA ARG A 350 17.13 -6.41 11.89
C ARG A 350 17.53 -5.45 10.78
N GLY A 351 18.07 -5.99 9.67
CA GLY A 351 18.26 -5.23 8.45
C GLY A 351 16.90 -5.02 7.78
N GLN A 352 16.37 -3.80 7.86
CA GLN A 352 15.09 -3.43 7.25
C GLN A 352 15.30 -3.07 5.78
N GLU A 353 14.36 -3.47 4.92
CA GLU A 353 14.39 -3.18 3.48
C GLU A 353 13.67 -1.86 3.18
N LEU A 354 14.38 -0.87 2.63
CA LEU A 354 13.90 0.51 2.50
C LEU A 354 13.99 1.06 1.07
N PRO A 355 13.27 0.52 0.05
CA PRO A 355 12.33 -0.60 0.05
C PRO A 355 12.97 -1.92 -0.45
N ALA A 356 12.19 -3.00 -0.51
CA ALA A 356 12.47 -4.10 -1.42
C ALA A 356 12.14 -3.66 -2.86
N PHE A 357 13.08 -3.85 -3.78
CA PHE A 357 12.99 -3.33 -5.15
C PHE A 357 13.24 -4.44 -6.17
N TYR A 358 12.22 -4.80 -6.93
CA TYR A 358 12.30 -5.85 -7.95
C TYR A 358 12.09 -5.29 -9.36
N ALA A 359 13.13 -5.33 -10.21
CA ALA A 359 13.03 -4.99 -11.63
C ALA A 359 13.12 -6.24 -12.51
N VAL A 360 12.64 -6.12 -13.75
CA VAL A 360 12.66 -7.21 -14.74
C VAL A 360 14.08 -7.73 -14.99
N GLU A 361 14.26 -9.05 -15.11
CA GLU A 361 15.58 -9.66 -15.27
C GLU A 361 16.38 -9.21 -16.50
N PRO A 362 15.80 -8.85 -17.67
CA PRO A 362 16.60 -8.30 -18.76
C PRO A 362 17.45 -7.07 -18.39
N LEU A 363 17.18 -6.44 -17.24
CA LEU A 363 18.01 -5.44 -16.58
C LEU A 363 18.94 -6.04 -15.49
N ASN A 364 19.64 -7.13 -15.78
CA ASN A 364 20.43 -7.93 -14.79
C ASN A 364 21.86 -7.44 -14.50
N SER A 365 22.15 -6.17 -14.79
CA SER A 365 23.46 -5.56 -14.59
C SER A 365 23.37 -4.54 -13.45
N PHE A 366 23.94 -4.88 -12.28
CA PHE A 366 23.88 -4.00 -11.10
C PHE A 366 24.88 -2.86 -11.24
N ARG A 367 24.48 -1.66 -10.84
CA ARG A 367 25.25 -0.41 -10.94
C ARG A 367 25.16 0.35 -9.64
N TYR A 368 26.27 0.92 -9.19
CA TYR A 368 26.29 1.81 -8.04
C TYR A 368 27.55 2.68 -8.09
N TYR A 369 27.53 3.84 -7.45
CA TYR A 369 28.76 4.60 -7.23
C TYR A 369 29.48 4.05 -6.00
N GLY A 370 30.72 3.58 -6.18
CA GLY A 370 31.52 2.97 -5.11
C GLY A 370 32.92 3.57 -5.01
N GLY A 371 33.07 4.83 -5.40
CA GLY A 371 34.29 5.63 -5.23
C GLY A 371 34.29 6.45 -3.93
N ASP A 372 35.42 7.11 -3.67
CA ASP A 372 35.68 7.83 -2.42
C ASP A 372 35.41 9.35 -2.51
N ALA A 373 34.93 9.83 -3.65
CA ALA A 373 34.63 11.24 -3.91
C ALA A 373 33.16 11.44 -4.33
N PRO A 374 32.19 11.06 -3.46
CA PRO A 374 30.77 11.13 -3.78
C PRO A 374 30.36 12.56 -4.12
N TRP A 375 29.54 12.71 -5.16
CA TRP A 375 29.01 13.99 -5.64
C TRP A 375 30.06 14.96 -6.21
N MET A 376 31.29 14.51 -6.43
CA MET A 376 32.39 15.32 -6.98
C MET A 376 32.67 15.04 -8.47
N ASN A 377 31.66 14.56 -9.21
CA ASN A 377 31.77 14.17 -10.63
C ASN A 377 32.80 13.08 -10.94
N ASP A 378 33.20 12.29 -9.95
CA ASP A 378 34.05 11.11 -10.15
C ASP A 378 33.31 10.04 -10.98
N SER A 379 33.95 9.45 -11.98
CA SER A 379 33.36 8.47 -12.90
C SER A 379 33.35 7.02 -12.39
N THR A 380 33.72 6.77 -11.12
CA THR A 380 33.83 5.43 -10.50
C THR A 380 32.48 4.75 -10.24
N ILE A 381 31.73 4.47 -11.31
CA ILE A 381 30.54 3.62 -11.27
C ILE A 381 30.99 2.16 -11.34
N LYS A 382 30.70 1.41 -10.29
CA LYS A 382 30.95 -0.02 -10.21
C LYS A 382 29.82 -0.81 -10.88
N ARG A 383 30.16 -2.02 -11.32
CA ARG A 383 29.30 -2.87 -12.16
C ARG A 383 29.43 -4.33 -11.73
N GLU A 384 28.30 -4.99 -11.50
CA GLU A 384 28.24 -6.43 -11.23
C GLU A 384 27.25 -7.13 -12.18
N ASP A 385 27.76 -8.03 -13.03
CA ASP A 385 26.97 -8.69 -14.08
C ASP A 385 26.63 -10.16 -13.78
N ALA A 386 27.26 -10.74 -12.77
CA ALA A 386 27.20 -12.16 -12.48
C ALA A 386 26.51 -12.48 -11.15
N LEU A 387 25.77 -11.52 -10.58
CA LEU A 387 25.07 -11.71 -9.31
C LEU A 387 24.01 -12.80 -9.43
N ILE A 388 23.95 -13.70 -8.44
CA ILE A 388 22.88 -14.69 -8.24
C ILE A 388 22.06 -14.31 -7.00
N PHE A 389 21.06 -15.12 -6.62
CA PHE A 389 20.16 -14.78 -5.53
C PHE A 389 20.82 -14.93 -4.15
N TRP A 390 20.42 -14.09 -3.20
CA TRP A 390 21.16 -13.85 -1.95
C TRP A 390 21.24 -15.00 -0.93
N PRO A 391 20.40 -16.05 -0.91
CA PRO A 391 20.69 -17.20 -0.06
C PRO A 391 21.94 -17.96 -0.53
N ASP A 392 22.06 -18.19 -1.84
CA ASP A 392 23.17 -18.97 -2.42
C ASP A 392 24.41 -18.10 -2.69
N ALA A 393 24.23 -16.80 -2.88
CA ALA A 393 25.32 -15.84 -3.05
C ALA A 393 25.97 -15.40 -1.73
N GLY A 394 25.48 -15.87 -0.58
CA GLY A 394 26.00 -15.45 0.74
C GLY A 394 25.67 -14.00 1.08
N TYR A 395 24.47 -13.52 0.72
CA TYR A 395 23.97 -12.17 0.99
C TYR A 395 24.92 -11.05 0.55
N PRO A 396 25.12 -10.83 -0.76
CA PRO A 396 26.05 -9.85 -1.29
C PRO A 396 25.63 -8.41 -0.97
N TYR A 397 26.36 -7.77 -0.06
CA TYR A 397 26.22 -6.36 0.29
C TYR A 397 27.22 -5.49 -0.49
N PHE A 398 26.73 -4.34 -0.96
CA PHE A 398 27.51 -3.33 -1.67
C PHE A 398 27.39 -1.99 -0.98
N THR A 399 28.50 -1.26 -0.86
CA THR A 399 28.51 0.09 -0.29
C THR A 399 28.42 1.14 -1.40
N ALA A 400 27.25 1.77 -1.54
CA ALA A 400 26.99 2.86 -2.46
C ALA A 400 27.20 4.21 -1.74
N THR A 401 28.35 4.87 -1.98
CA THR A 401 28.74 6.10 -1.26
C THR A 401 27.95 7.35 -1.70
N GLU A 402 27.19 7.25 -2.80
CA GLU A 402 26.19 8.24 -3.22
C GLU A 402 24.74 7.77 -2.93
N TYR A 403 24.55 6.73 -2.12
CA TYR A 403 23.23 6.24 -1.70
C TYR A 403 22.28 5.82 -2.82
N TRP A 404 22.80 5.57 -4.03
CA TRP A 404 22.02 5.09 -5.16
C TRP A 404 22.60 3.82 -5.77
N CYS A 405 21.71 3.04 -6.37
CA CYS A 405 22.04 1.91 -7.23
C CYS A 405 21.08 1.84 -8.42
N ALA A 406 21.38 0.99 -9.40
CA ALA A 406 20.50 0.74 -10.54
C ALA A 406 20.64 -0.68 -11.09
N TRP A 407 19.56 -1.17 -11.67
CA TRP A 407 19.49 -2.37 -12.49
C TRP A 407 19.36 -1.96 -13.95
N THR A 408 20.36 -2.30 -14.77
CA THR A 408 20.43 -1.92 -16.18
C THR A 408 20.64 -3.10 -17.09
N ASN A 409 20.47 -2.88 -18.39
CA ASN A 409 21.04 -3.77 -19.39
C ASN A 409 22.58 -3.76 -19.32
N THR A 410 23.23 -4.64 -20.09
CA THR A 410 24.68 -4.89 -20.01
C THR A 410 25.54 -3.93 -20.85
N GLU A 411 24.96 -2.91 -21.47
CA GLU A 411 25.75 -1.86 -22.12
C GLU A 411 26.57 -1.06 -21.08
N ALA A 412 27.61 -0.34 -21.53
CA ALA A 412 28.46 0.46 -20.65
C ALA A 412 27.67 1.57 -19.94
N ASP A 413 26.93 2.38 -20.70
CA ASP A 413 25.96 3.36 -20.19
C ASP A 413 24.53 2.81 -20.35
N GLY A 414 24.32 1.63 -19.75
CA GLY A 414 23.12 0.83 -19.95
C GLY A 414 21.83 1.51 -19.54
N PHE A 415 20.75 1.21 -20.27
CA PHE A 415 19.41 1.65 -19.91
C PHE A 415 18.86 0.78 -18.78
N GLY A 416 18.13 1.37 -17.84
CA GLY A 416 17.45 0.64 -16.78
C GLY A 416 16.71 1.54 -15.80
N VAL A 417 16.64 1.08 -14.55
CA VAL A 417 15.94 1.76 -13.45
C VAL A 417 16.82 1.81 -12.20
N GLY A 418 16.82 2.96 -11.52
CA GLY A 418 17.60 3.25 -10.34
C GLY A 418 16.77 3.55 -9.10
N LEU A 419 17.38 3.32 -7.95
CA LEU A 419 16.87 3.58 -6.61
C LEU A 419 17.86 4.51 -5.88
N TYR A 420 17.36 5.56 -5.25
CA TYR A 420 18.13 6.45 -4.37
C TYR A 420 17.44 6.59 -3.00
N VAL A 421 18.18 6.28 -1.93
CA VAL A 421 17.68 6.30 -0.55
C VAL A 421 18.67 7.09 0.30
N PRO A 422 18.50 8.43 0.43
CA PRO A 422 19.49 9.28 1.08
C PRO A 422 19.84 8.80 2.49
N GLY A 423 21.14 8.73 2.77
CA GLY A 423 21.67 8.32 4.07
C GLY A 423 21.84 6.80 4.24
N ILE A 424 21.41 5.97 3.28
CA ILE A 424 21.57 4.51 3.33
C ILE A 424 22.53 4.07 2.22
N ASN A 425 23.70 3.58 2.61
CA ASN A 425 24.76 3.15 1.68
C ASN A 425 24.83 1.64 1.49
N ASP A 426 24.26 0.84 2.38
CA ASP A 426 24.29 -0.62 2.27
C ASP A 426 23.18 -1.11 1.33
N MET A 427 23.58 -1.78 0.25
CA MET A 427 22.69 -2.33 -0.76
C MET A 427 22.83 -3.85 -0.80
N LEU A 428 21.77 -4.58 -0.45
CA LEU A 428 21.71 -6.03 -0.65
C LEU A 428 21.12 -6.29 -2.05
N ALA A 429 21.86 -6.93 -2.95
CA ALA A 429 21.44 -7.06 -4.35
C ALA A 429 21.63 -8.47 -4.91
N GLY A 430 20.70 -8.95 -5.75
CA GLY A 430 20.80 -10.28 -6.35
C GLY A 430 19.92 -10.45 -7.58
N VAL A 431 20.10 -11.57 -8.28
CA VAL A 431 19.25 -11.96 -9.41
C VAL A 431 18.69 -13.36 -9.18
N HIS A 432 17.38 -13.45 -9.10
CA HIS A 432 16.65 -14.71 -9.01
C HIS A 432 16.48 -15.32 -10.41
N ASP A 433 16.78 -16.61 -10.54
CA ASP A 433 16.65 -17.38 -11.78
C ASP A 433 17.32 -16.69 -13.00
N ARG A 434 18.57 -16.25 -12.82
CA ARG A 434 19.36 -15.56 -13.86
C ARG A 434 19.40 -16.38 -15.15
N GLY A 435 19.06 -15.74 -16.27
CA GLY A 435 19.01 -16.40 -17.57
C GLY A 435 17.87 -17.41 -17.73
N GLY A 436 16.92 -17.44 -16.79
CA GLY A 436 15.68 -18.20 -16.92
C GLY A 436 14.79 -17.69 -18.06
N ILE A 437 13.63 -18.33 -18.23
CA ILE A 437 12.76 -18.08 -19.38
C ILE A 437 11.99 -16.76 -19.20
N ILE A 438 12.20 -15.83 -20.14
CA ILE A 438 11.45 -14.56 -20.21
C ILE A 438 10.29 -14.68 -21.22
N GLY A 439 9.07 -14.46 -20.75
CA GLY A 439 7.84 -14.49 -21.54
C GLY A 439 7.68 -13.29 -22.48
N ASP A 440 6.47 -13.17 -23.05
CA ASP A 440 6.07 -12.00 -23.87
C ASP A 440 5.75 -10.75 -23.03
N ASP A 441 5.80 -10.86 -21.71
CA ASP A 441 5.83 -9.74 -20.78
C ASP A 441 6.96 -10.01 -19.76
N PRO A 442 8.11 -9.30 -19.86
CA PRO A 442 9.19 -9.46 -18.90
C PRO A 442 8.76 -9.21 -17.46
N SER A 443 7.75 -8.36 -17.25
CA SER A 443 7.26 -8.02 -15.91
C SER A 443 6.48 -9.14 -15.23
N THR A 444 5.97 -10.12 -15.96
CA THR A 444 5.30 -11.31 -15.39
C THR A 444 6.15 -12.56 -15.43
N SER A 445 7.45 -12.43 -15.69
CA SER A 445 8.35 -13.57 -15.76
C SER A 445 8.91 -13.87 -14.36
N GLY A 446 9.16 -15.16 -14.10
CA GLY A 446 9.77 -15.63 -12.85
C GLY A 446 11.14 -15.00 -12.58
N PRO A 447 12.08 -14.99 -13.55
CA PRO A 447 13.36 -14.30 -13.37
C PRO A 447 13.19 -12.83 -13.01
N THR A 448 13.93 -12.38 -12.00
CA THR A 448 13.87 -11.00 -11.53
C THR A 448 15.20 -10.57 -10.93
N THR A 449 15.47 -9.27 -11.03
CA THR A 449 16.48 -8.63 -10.20
C THR A 449 15.88 -8.21 -8.87
N TYR A 450 16.72 -8.03 -7.86
CA TYR A 450 16.35 -7.59 -6.52
C TYR A 450 17.43 -6.66 -5.98
N VAL A 451 17.04 -5.54 -5.39
CA VAL A 451 17.88 -4.79 -4.47
C VAL A 451 17.05 -4.29 -3.29
N ALA A 452 17.66 -4.18 -2.13
CA ALA A 452 17.15 -3.38 -1.02
C ALA A 452 18.25 -2.46 -0.50
N ALA A 453 17.89 -1.20 -0.23
CA ALA A 453 18.69 -0.36 0.65
C ALA A 453 18.41 -0.83 2.09
N VAL A 454 19.45 -1.18 2.84
CA VAL A 454 19.31 -1.87 4.12
C VAL A 454 19.75 -0.96 5.26
N LYS A 455 18.90 -0.81 6.28
CA LYS A 455 19.28 -0.18 7.55
C LYS A 455 19.02 -1.12 8.71
N SER A 456 20.01 -1.31 9.57
CA SER A 456 19.83 -2.03 10.83
C SER A 456 19.08 -1.17 11.86
N LEU A 457 17.85 -1.58 12.19
CA LEU A 457 17.06 -0.99 13.28
C LEU A 457 16.01 -1.99 13.79
N ALA A 458 15.50 -1.75 14.99
CA ALA A 458 14.34 -2.46 15.53
C ALA A 458 13.09 -1.58 15.33
N ILE A 459 12.05 -2.10 14.68
CA ILE A 459 10.75 -1.43 14.60
C ILE A 459 10.16 -1.27 16.01
N LYS A 460 9.42 -0.19 16.27
CA LYS A 460 8.82 0.10 17.58
C LYS A 460 7.31 0.20 17.42
N SER A 461 6.56 -0.62 18.14
CA SER A 461 5.10 -0.51 18.15
C SER A 461 4.66 0.88 18.59
N PHE A 462 3.59 1.36 17.96
CA PHE A 462 2.98 2.68 18.18
C PHE A 462 3.87 3.88 17.82
N LYS A 463 5.03 3.66 17.18
CA LYS A 463 5.91 4.71 16.67
C LYS A 463 6.10 4.55 15.16
N PRO A 464 5.68 5.53 14.33
CA PRO A 464 5.78 5.40 12.88
C PRO A 464 7.24 5.38 12.42
N LEU A 465 7.58 4.43 11.55
CA LEU A 465 8.81 4.45 10.77
C LEU A 465 8.49 5.09 9.41
N GLU A 466 9.15 6.21 9.11
CA GLU A 466 8.88 7.03 7.92
C GLU A 466 10.16 7.28 7.15
N TYR A 467 10.15 7.04 5.85
CA TYR A 467 11.28 7.32 4.97
C TYR A 467 10.79 7.58 3.55
N SER A 468 11.64 8.18 2.73
CA SER A 468 11.35 8.39 1.32
C SER A 468 12.52 7.94 0.45
N TYR A 469 12.20 7.62 -0.81
CA TYR A 469 13.18 7.28 -1.83
C TYR A 469 12.79 7.85 -3.20
N LEU A 470 13.76 7.91 -4.10
CA LEU A 470 13.54 8.26 -5.51
C LEU A 470 13.71 7.04 -6.40
N VAL A 471 12.90 6.97 -7.44
CA VAL A 471 13.04 6.04 -8.56
C VAL A 471 13.21 6.84 -9.84
N ALA A 472 14.21 6.50 -10.66
CA ALA A 472 14.44 7.12 -11.96
C ALA A 472 14.80 6.05 -12.98
N ALA A 473 14.40 6.25 -14.24
CA ALA A 473 14.72 5.33 -15.33
C ALA A 473 15.37 6.05 -16.50
N GLY A 474 16.32 5.39 -17.15
CA GLY A 474 17.15 6.00 -18.19
C GLY A 474 18.49 5.28 -18.32
N LYS A 475 19.45 5.90 -19.00
CA LYS A 475 20.84 5.44 -18.98
C LYS A 475 21.47 5.68 -17.61
N VAL A 476 22.45 4.86 -17.21
CA VAL A 476 23.17 5.00 -15.92
C VAL A 476 23.62 6.43 -15.65
N SER A 477 24.23 7.09 -16.64
CA SER A 477 24.67 8.48 -16.55
C SER A 477 23.53 9.45 -16.23
N GLY A 478 22.39 9.29 -16.90
CA GLY A 478 21.18 10.08 -16.69
C GLY A 478 20.52 9.80 -15.34
N ILE A 479 20.45 8.53 -14.92
CA ILE A 479 19.93 8.14 -13.60
C ILE A 479 20.73 8.83 -12.49
N ARG A 480 22.06 8.73 -12.54
CA ARG A 480 22.93 9.40 -11.57
C ARG A 480 22.75 10.91 -11.60
N GLN A 481 22.70 11.53 -12.79
CA GLN A 481 22.47 12.96 -12.93
C GLN A 481 21.16 13.41 -12.28
N THR A 482 20.07 12.67 -12.50
CA THR A 482 18.77 12.92 -11.85
C THR A 482 18.92 12.89 -10.33
N PHE A 483 19.60 11.89 -9.76
CA PHE A 483 19.79 11.82 -8.31
C PHE A 483 20.70 12.94 -7.79
N VAL A 484 21.80 13.28 -8.48
CA VAL A 484 22.65 14.43 -8.13
C VAL A 484 21.84 15.72 -8.03
N GLN A 485 20.98 15.99 -9.01
CA GLN A 485 20.18 17.21 -9.07
C GLN A 485 19.08 17.28 -8.00
N ASN A 486 18.64 16.12 -7.49
CA ASN A 486 17.50 16.00 -6.59
C ASN A 486 17.86 15.39 -5.22
N LYS A 487 19.16 15.29 -4.90
CA LYS A 487 19.66 14.61 -3.70
C LYS A 487 19.13 15.21 -2.38
N ASP A 488 18.76 16.49 -2.41
CA ASP A 488 18.28 17.27 -1.27
C ASP A 488 16.74 17.41 -1.24
N VAL A 489 16.00 16.74 -2.15
CA VAL A 489 14.52 16.76 -2.21
C VAL A 489 13.89 15.86 -1.14
N ILE A 490 14.66 14.93 -0.57
CA ILE A 490 14.23 14.03 0.51
C ILE A 490 15.06 14.30 1.75
N ASP A 491 14.38 14.34 2.90
CA ASP A 491 15.00 14.31 4.22
C ASP A 491 14.60 13.02 4.96
N ASN A 492 15.58 12.14 5.17
CA ASN A 492 15.42 10.88 5.90
C ASN A 492 15.97 10.94 7.33
N SER A 493 16.25 12.13 7.87
CA SER A 493 16.86 12.30 9.20
C SER A 493 16.07 11.61 10.32
N ALA A 494 14.74 11.61 10.23
CA ALA A 494 13.87 10.92 11.19
C ALA A 494 14.07 9.40 11.18
N MET A 495 14.10 8.76 9.99
CA MET A 495 14.44 7.35 9.87
C MET A 495 15.88 7.08 10.33
N LEU A 496 16.83 7.97 10.03
CA LEU A 496 18.21 7.78 10.42
C LEU A 496 18.40 7.75 11.94
N ALA A 497 17.59 8.51 12.67
CA ALA A 497 17.57 8.62 14.13
C ALA A 497 16.53 7.70 14.83
N TYR A 498 15.81 6.86 14.07
CA TYR A 498 14.69 6.05 14.56
C TYR A 498 15.07 5.08 15.68
#